data_AF-A0A4Y2HXG9-F1
#
_entry.id   AF-A0A4Y2HXG9-F1
#
_cell.length_a   1.000
_cell.length_b   1.000
_cell.length_c   1.000
_cell.angle_alpha   90.00
_cell.angle_beta   90.00
_cell.angle_gamma   90.00
#
_symmetry.space_group_name_H-M   'P 1'
#
loop_
_entity.id
_entity.type
_entity.pdbx_description
1 polymer ?
#
loop_
_entity_poly.entity_id
_entity_poly.type
_entity_poly.pdbx_seq_one_letter_code
_entity_poly.pdbx_strand_id
1 'polypeptide(L)'
;MNIFPISFVLSACNCGPDSNCTFSGLFQQKKCICKPGYWVVNGKCVGPCDEQPCQNGGTCNVGEIGFICNCVAPFSGPRCENGPCTSNPCQNNGTCEVSEYSYRCNCNKPFKGTNCEIECDCGPYGMCGLESGRKRCFCDSNYAEKNGKCEYCSCGENSKSCRYNLLGEKECNCSSAYAQNRGYCEDCNCGPYGSCSFEYDRKRCNCKSFAVEMNGVCVVMESTTLEGSTSAMTTALPLTTQCKF
;
A
#
# COMPACT_ATOMS: atom_id res chain seq x y z
N MET A 1 26.51 91.03 24.89
CA MET A 1 26.25 90.05 25.97
C MET A 1 24.78 89.71 25.95
N ASN A 2 24.43 88.50 25.50
CA ASN A 2 23.23 87.80 25.92
C ASN A 2 23.39 86.31 25.58
N ILE A 3 22.99 85.48 26.53
CA ILE A 3 23.43 84.11 26.76
C ILE A 3 22.51 83.15 26.00
N PHE A 4 23.09 82.14 25.35
CA PHE A 4 22.39 81.04 24.66
C PHE A 4 21.34 80.36 25.56
N PRO A 5 20.28 79.78 24.98
CA PRO A 5 19.91 78.43 25.33
C PRO A 5 20.32 77.53 24.17
N ILE A 6 21.37 76.74 24.39
CA ILE A 6 21.65 75.55 23.61
C ILE A 6 20.36 74.74 23.69
N SER A 7 19.67 74.54 22.57
CA SER A 7 18.57 73.57 22.50
C SER A 7 19.13 72.21 22.91
N PHE A 8 18.98 71.88 24.19
CA PHE A 8 19.13 70.52 24.69
C PHE A 8 18.05 69.72 23.98
N VAL A 9 18.42 69.06 22.89
CA VAL A 9 17.63 67.98 22.31
C VAL A 9 17.50 66.97 23.45
N LEU A 10 16.37 66.99 24.16
CA LEU A 10 16.02 65.94 25.11
C LEU A 10 16.07 64.65 24.30
N SER A 11 17.11 63.85 24.54
CA SER A 11 17.31 62.62 23.81
C SER A 11 16.19 61.68 24.24
N ALA A 12 15.20 61.48 23.37
CA ALA A 12 14.07 60.61 23.68
C ALA A 12 14.57 59.19 24.03
N CYS A 13 13.88 58.54 24.97
CA CYS A 13 14.19 57.19 25.45
C CYS A 13 13.87 56.11 24.41
N ASN A 14 14.55 56.17 23.26
CA ASN A 14 14.36 55.26 22.13
C ASN A 14 15.25 54.01 22.30
N CYS A 15 15.14 53.34 23.45
CA CYS A 15 15.93 52.14 23.77
C CYS A 15 15.26 50.83 23.32
N GLY A 16 13.96 50.85 22.99
CA GLY A 16 13.16 49.69 22.57
C GLY A 16 12.09 49.30 23.61
N PRO A 17 11.16 48.40 23.26
CA PRO A 17 10.04 48.00 24.13
C PRO A 17 10.47 47.26 25.40
N ASP A 18 11.64 46.64 25.41
CA ASP A 18 12.16 45.83 26.52
C ASP A 18 13.29 46.51 27.29
N SER A 19 13.13 47.82 27.52
CA SER A 19 14.19 48.64 28.11
C SER A 19 13.70 49.80 28.95
N ASN A 20 14.59 50.29 29.81
CA ASN A 20 14.49 51.59 30.47
C ASN A 20 15.74 52.42 30.11
N CYS A 21 15.74 53.72 30.39
CA CYS A 21 16.94 54.54 30.19
C CYS A 21 17.21 55.46 31.38
N THR A 22 18.48 55.77 31.55
CA THR A 22 18.93 56.80 32.48
C THR A 22 19.72 57.87 31.72
N PHE A 23 19.61 59.10 32.19
CA PHE A 23 20.34 60.25 31.66
C PHE A 23 21.30 60.74 32.71
N SER A 24 22.59 60.73 32.38
CA SER A 24 23.64 61.15 33.32
C SER A 24 24.54 62.23 32.71
N GLY A 25 24.99 63.16 33.56
CA GLY A 25 25.94 64.22 33.22
C GLY A 25 25.30 65.51 32.66
N LEU A 26 26.13 66.55 32.55
CA LEU A 26 25.76 67.89 32.04
C LEU A 26 25.27 67.88 30.58
N PHE A 27 25.60 66.83 29.81
CA PHE A 27 25.24 66.67 28.40
C PHE A 27 24.06 65.71 28.16
N GLN A 28 23.38 65.24 29.21
CA GLN A 28 22.27 64.25 29.11
C GLN A 28 22.65 63.00 28.30
N GLN A 29 23.78 62.35 28.62
CA GLN A 29 24.16 61.12 27.92
C GLN A 29 23.17 59.99 28.25
N LYS A 30 22.50 59.49 27.22
CA LYS A 30 21.52 58.41 27.29
C LYS A 30 22.22 57.07 27.48
N LYS A 31 21.90 56.37 28.57
CA LYS A 31 22.28 54.96 28.80
C LYS A 31 21.04 54.08 28.81
N CYS A 32 21.00 53.08 27.93
CA CYS A 32 19.93 52.07 27.93
C CYS A 32 20.22 50.97 28.94
N ILE A 33 19.19 50.57 29.68
CA ILE A 33 19.18 49.46 30.63
C ILE A 33 18.16 48.45 30.13
N CYS A 34 18.62 47.28 29.75
CA CYS A 34 17.76 46.25 29.14
C CYS A 34 17.15 45.33 30.20
N LYS A 35 15.97 44.77 29.90
CA LYS A 35 15.41 43.67 30.70
C LYS A 35 16.35 42.45 30.70
N PRO A 36 16.24 41.54 31.69
CA PRO A 36 17.03 40.30 31.70
C PRO A 36 16.91 39.54 30.37
N GLY A 37 18.04 39.03 29.87
CA GLY A 37 18.13 38.32 28.58
C GLY A 37 18.36 39.22 27.35
N TYR A 38 18.32 40.55 27.49
CA TYR A 38 18.62 41.52 26.42
C TYR A 38 19.98 42.20 26.62
N TRP A 39 20.62 42.64 25.53
CA TRP A 39 21.90 43.35 25.57
C TRP A 39 21.91 44.60 24.68
N VAL A 40 22.90 45.48 24.89
CA VAL A 40 22.99 46.74 24.16
C VAL A 40 23.80 46.57 22.88
N VAL A 41 23.21 46.92 21.73
CA VAL A 41 23.89 47.05 20.43
C VAL A 41 23.51 48.42 19.84
N ASN A 42 24.51 49.22 19.48
CA ASN A 42 24.33 50.55 18.88
C ASN A 42 23.33 51.46 19.65
N GLY A 43 23.35 51.40 20.97
CA GLY A 43 22.49 52.24 21.83
C GLY A 43 21.01 51.84 21.87
N LYS A 44 20.69 50.60 21.47
CA LYS A 44 19.36 49.97 21.59
C LYS A 44 19.48 48.62 22.29
N CYS A 45 18.44 48.21 23.01
CA CYS A 45 18.34 46.87 23.57
C CYS A 45 17.88 45.91 22.50
N VAL A 46 18.67 44.89 22.24
CA VAL A 46 18.37 43.80 21.31
C VAL A 46 18.27 42.49 22.08
N GLY A 47 17.33 41.67 21.65
CA GLY A 47 17.01 40.38 22.25
C GLY A 47 17.37 39.22 21.34
N PRO A 48 17.48 38.02 21.91
CA PRO A 48 17.82 36.81 21.15
C PRO A 48 16.67 36.36 20.23
N CYS A 49 15.46 36.93 20.38
CA CYS A 49 14.32 36.69 19.50
C CYS A 49 14.19 37.70 18.34
N ASP A 50 15.00 38.76 18.28
CA ASP A 50 14.87 39.82 17.26
C ASP A 50 15.14 39.29 15.84
N GLU A 51 15.99 38.27 15.71
CA GLU A 51 16.28 37.59 14.43
C GLU A 51 15.34 36.43 14.12
N GLN A 52 14.27 36.24 14.91
CA GLN A 52 13.31 35.14 14.76
C GLN A 52 14.01 33.77 14.62
N PRO A 53 14.76 33.33 15.64
CA PRO A 53 15.59 32.13 15.51
C PRO A 53 14.78 30.83 15.36
N CYS A 54 13.52 30.81 15.77
CA CYS A 54 12.64 29.64 15.71
C CYS A 54 12.11 29.41 14.30
N GLN A 55 12.17 28.17 13.84
CA GLN A 55 11.68 27.71 12.54
C GLN A 55 10.30 27.08 12.67
N ASN A 56 9.69 26.73 11.52
CA ASN A 56 8.48 25.91 11.43
C ASN A 56 7.30 26.38 12.30
N GLY A 57 7.11 27.70 12.42
CA GLY A 57 6.02 28.30 13.19
C GLY A 57 6.22 28.27 14.72
N GLY A 58 7.42 27.93 15.19
CA GLY A 58 7.75 27.99 16.62
C GLY A 58 7.69 29.41 17.17
N THR A 59 7.22 29.54 18.41
CA THR A 59 7.16 30.84 19.11
C THR A 59 8.45 31.08 19.89
N CYS A 60 9.12 32.21 19.65
CA CYS A 60 10.33 32.59 20.37
C CYS A 60 10.01 33.31 21.68
N ASN A 61 10.64 32.88 22.77
CA ASN A 61 10.62 33.56 24.06
C ASN A 61 12.05 33.86 24.50
N VAL A 62 12.26 35.00 25.15
CA VAL A 62 13.55 35.33 25.76
C VAL A 62 13.71 34.53 27.05
N GLY A 63 14.73 33.68 27.09
CA GLY A 63 15.09 32.91 28.28
C GLY A 63 16.07 33.67 29.18
N GLU A 64 16.42 33.08 30.32
CA GLU A 64 17.44 33.66 31.21
C GLU A 64 18.81 33.75 30.54
N ILE A 65 19.13 32.79 29.68
CA ILE A 65 20.35 32.75 28.86
C ILE A 65 19.94 32.42 27.42
N GLY A 66 19.80 33.45 26.57
CA GLY A 66 19.46 33.29 25.16
C GLY A 66 17.95 33.19 24.88
N PHE A 67 17.57 32.39 23.88
CA PHE A 67 16.17 32.21 23.47
C PHE A 67 15.68 30.79 23.76
N ILE A 68 14.36 30.65 23.88
CA ILE A 68 13.65 29.37 23.98
C ILE A 68 12.60 29.35 22.89
N CYS A 69 12.64 28.32 22.04
CA CYS A 69 11.62 28.10 21.02
C CYS A 69 10.56 27.12 21.51
N ASN A 70 9.31 27.57 21.55
CA ASN A 70 8.16 26.70 21.77
C ASN A 70 7.70 26.15 20.42
N CYS A 71 8.03 24.90 20.15
CA CYS A 71 7.75 24.26 18.86
C CYS A 71 6.29 23.84 18.75
N VAL A 72 5.75 23.96 17.53
CA VAL A 72 4.46 23.38 17.16
C VAL A 72 4.70 21.93 16.76
N ALA A 73 3.89 21.00 17.25
CA ALA A 73 3.96 19.62 16.80
C ALA A 73 3.70 19.54 15.28
N PRO A 74 4.40 18.68 14.51
CA PRO A 74 5.34 17.64 14.95
C PRO A 74 6.83 18.05 14.95
N PHE A 75 7.16 19.34 15.06
CA PHE A 75 8.54 19.83 15.03
C PHE A 75 9.22 19.81 16.40
N SER A 76 10.55 19.71 16.40
CA SER A 76 11.39 19.60 17.58
C SER A 76 12.79 20.18 17.35
N GLY A 77 13.62 20.20 18.40
CA GLY A 77 14.96 20.79 18.38
C GLY A 77 15.01 22.19 18.99
N PRO A 78 16.21 22.72 19.29
CA PRO A 78 16.37 24.01 19.95
C PRO A 78 15.77 25.18 19.17
N ARG A 79 15.68 25.06 17.84
CA ARG A 79 15.11 26.06 16.93
C ARG A 79 13.87 25.53 16.20
N CYS A 80 13.30 24.41 16.64
CA CYS A 80 12.20 23.73 15.95
C CYS A 80 12.54 23.30 14.50
N GLU A 81 13.81 23.04 14.23
CA GLU A 81 14.34 22.70 12.91
C GLU A 81 14.14 21.23 12.51
N ASN A 82 13.88 20.34 13.48
CA ASN A 82 13.71 18.91 13.24
C ASN A 82 12.24 18.58 13.08
N GLY A 83 11.83 18.29 11.84
CA GLY A 83 10.51 17.79 11.50
C GLY A 83 10.52 16.30 11.14
N PRO A 84 9.34 15.70 10.96
CA PRO A 84 9.19 14.30 10.57
C PRO A 84 9.86 13.92 9.24
N CYS A 85 10.04 14.90 8.34
CA CYS A 85 10.69 14.70 7.06
C CYS A 85 12.19 15.06 7.04
N THR A 86 12.77 15.55 8.14
CA THR A 86 14.18 16.01 8.16
C THR A 86 15.17 14.89 7.79
N SER A 87 14.87 13.63 8.14
CA SER A 87 15.69 12.47 7.79
C SER A 87 15.33 11.80 6.46
N ASN A 88 14.33 12.32 5.73
CA ASN A 88 13.73 11.69 4.54
C ASN A 88 13.38 10.20 4.76
N PRO A 89 12.36 9.90 5.58
CA PRO A 89 11.97 8.51 5.88
C PRO A 89 11.45 7.72 4.66
N CYS A 90 11.03 8.41 3.59
CA CYS A 90 10.48 7.79 2.40
C CYS A 90 11.58 7.16 1.53
N GLN A 91 11.43 5.87 1.24
CA GLN A 91 12.31 5.09 0.37
C GLN A 91 11.88 5.20 -1.10
N ASN A 92 12.68 4.62 -2.00
CA ASN A 92 12.35 4.47 -3.42
C ASN A 92 11.88 5.75 -4.12
N ASN A 93 12.58 6.86 -3.82
CA ASN A 93 12.28 8.20 -4.31
C ASN A 93 10.87 8.71 -3.97
N GLY A 94 10.25 8.22 -2.89
CA GLY A 94 9.01 8.79 -2.37
C GLY A 94 9.20 10.21 -1.85
N THR A 95 8.21 11.07 -2.04
CA THR A 95 8.22 12.44 -1.52
C THR A 95 7.67 12.45 -0.09
N CYS A 96 8.43 13.01 0.84
CA CYS A 96 7.98 13.17 2.23
C CYS A 96 7.19 14.47 2.39
N GLU A 97 6.00 14.38 2.97
CA GLU A 97 5.16 15.51 3.34
C GLU A 97 4.91 15.49 4.84
N VAL A 98 5.06 16.65 5.49
CA VAL A 98 4.69 16.79 6.90
C VAL A 98 3.16 16.75 7.01
N SER A 99 2.66 15.94 7.92
CA SER A 99 1.24 15.82 8.28
C SER A 99 1.02 16.39 9.69
N GLU A 100 -0.25 16.51 10.12
CA GLU A 100 -0.63 17.19 11.36
C GLU A 100 0.12 16.68 12.61
N TYR A 101 0.43 15.38 12.66
CA TYR A 101 1.12 14.75 13.79
C TYR A 101 2.35 13.92 13.41
N SER A 102 2.70 13.82 12.12
CA SER A 102 3.76 12.93 11.64
C SER A 102 4.20 13.32 10.22
N TYR A 103 4.62 12.35 9.41
CA TYR A 103 4.82 12.48 7.98
C TYR A 103 3.91 11.54 7.20
N ARG A 104 3.80 11.80 5.90
CA ARG A 104 3.24 10.89 4.92
C ARG A 104 4.21 10.80 3.74
N CYS A 105 4.41 9.59 3.24
CA CYS A 105 5.15 9.38 2.01
C CYS A 105 4.21 9.28 0.81
N ASN A 106 4.46 10.12 -0.19
CA ASN A 106 3.86 9.99 -1.51
C ASN A 106 4.75 9.09 -2.37
N CYS A 107 4.31 7.85 -2.52
CA CYS A 107 5.08 6.83 -3.21
C CYS A 107 4.92 6.93 -4.73
N ASN A 108 6.06 6.93 -5.42
CA ASN A 108 6.07 6.76 -6.87
C ASN A 108 5.69 5.34 -7.22
N LYS A 109 4.92 5.15 -8.30
CA LYS A 109 4.64 3.81 -8.82
C LYS A 109 5.94 3.11 -9.23
N PRO A 110 6.09 1.79 -8.99
CA PRO A 110 5.10 0.86 -8.44
C PRO A 110 5.20 0.68 -6.91
N PHE A 111 5.79 1.60 -6.15
CA PHE A 111 6.02 1.41 -4.72
C PHE A 111 4.80 1.73 -3.84
N LYS A 112 4.66 1.02 -2.72
CA LYS A 112 3.67 1.22 -1.67
C LYS A 112 4.29 0.95 -0.29
N GLY A 113 3.50 1.11 0.76
CA GLY A 113 3.95 0.99 2.15
C GLY A 113 3.98 2.36 2.83
N THR A 114 4.21 2.38 4.14
CA THR A 114 4.24 3.62 4.92
C THR A 114 5.40 4.50 4.47
N ASN A 115 6.53 3.87 4.13
CA ASN A 115 7.77 4.50 3.72
C ASN A 115 8.12 4.16 2.27
N CYS A 116 7.14 3.74 1.46
CA CYS A 116 7.36 3.30 0.08
C CYS A 116 8.35 2.14 -0.08
N GLU A 117 8.49 1.31 0.95
CA GLU A 117 9.46 0.21 1.05
C GLU A 117 9.05 -1.05 0.26
N ILE A 118 7.78 -1.15 -0.14
CA ILE A 118 7.22 -2.33 -0.81
C ILE A 118 7.15 -2.09 -2.31
N GLU A 119 7.92 -2.86 -3.08
CA GLU A 119 7.80 -2.89 -4.55
C GLU A 119 6.50 -3.60 -4.97
N CYS A 120 5.48 -2.81 -5.33
CA CYS A 120 4.13 -3.27 -5.64
C CYS A 120 3.93 -3.45 -7.16
N ASP A 121 4.91 -4.05 -7.86
CA ASP A 121 4.81 -4.35 -9.30
C ASP A 121 4.21 -5.73 -9.56
N CYS A 122 2.94 -5.79 -10.00
CA CYS A 122 2.28 -7.03 -10.41
C CYS A 122 2.33 -7.29 -11.92
N GLY A 123 3.03 -6.44 -12.68
CA GLY A 123 2.95 -6.42 -14.15
C GLY A 123 1.70 -5.68 -14.67
N PRO A 124 1.49 -5.67 -16.00
CA PRO A 124 0.41 -4.90 -16.63
C PRO A 124 -0.97 -5.55 -16.50
N TYR A 125 -1.04 -6.83 -16.13
CA TYR A 125 -2.28 -7.64 -16.08
C TYR A 125 -2.79 -7.87 -14.66
N GLY A 126 -2.51 -6.93 -13.77
CA GLY A 126 -2.98 -7.03 -12.41
C GLY A 126 -2.71 -5.78 -11.60
N MET A 127 -3.53 -5.61 -10.57
CA MET A 127 -3.41 -4.54 -9.62
C MET A 127 -2.72 -5.02 -8.35
N CYS A 128 -1.86 -4.17 -7.79
CA CYS A 128 -1.19 -4.47 -6.54
C CYS A 128 -1.94 -3.89 -5.34
N GLY A 129 -2.19 -4.70 -4.33
CA GLY A 129 -2.68 -4.27 -3.02
C GLY A 129 -1.76 -4.74 -1.88
N LEU A 130 -2.01 -4.19 -0.69
CA LEU A 130 -1.32 -4.61 0.53
C LEU A 130 -2.34 -5.25 1.47
N GLU A 131 -2.09 -6.50 1.85
CA GLU A 131 -2.85 -7.19 2.88
C GLU A 131 -1.92 -7.55 4.03
N SER A 132 -2.25 -7.07 5.23
CA SER A 132 -1.43 -7.26 6.44
C SER A 132 0.04 -6.88 6.24
N GLY A 133 0.30 -5.79 5.49
CA GLY A 133 1.64 -5.28 5.21
C GLY A 133 2.43 -6.07 4.16
N ARG A 134 1.82 -7.05 3.49
CA ARG A 134 2.45 -7.79 2.38
C ARG A 134 1.79 -7.46 1.06
N LYS A 135 2.60 -7.43 0.00
CA LYS A 135 2.12 -7.35 -1.37
C LYS A 135 1.22 -8.54 -1.70
N ARG A 136 0.10 -8.26 -2.36
CA ARG A 136 -0.75 -9.24 -3.04
C ARG A 136 -1.10 -8.72 -4.43
N CYS A 137 -1.06 -9.60 -5.43
CA CYS A 137 -1.48 -9.27 -6.78
C CYS A 137 -2.93 -9.72 -7.03
N PHE A 138 -3.75 -8.80 -7.48
CA PHE A 138 -5.11 -9.05 -7.96
C PHE A 138 -5.05 -9.08 -9.47
N CYS A 139 -4.96 -10.28 -10.03
CA CYS A 139 -4.75 -10.46 -11.46
C CYS A 139 -6.05 -10.34 -12.26
N ASP A 140 -5.92 -9.87 -13.49
CA ASP A 140 -7.01 -9.80 -14.46
C ASP A 140 -7.49 -11.21 -14.88
N SER A 141 -8.59 -11.27 -15.62
CA SER A 141 -9.11 -12.54 -16.14
C SER A 141 -8.08 -13.25 -17.02
N ASN A 142 -7.94 -14.56 -16.84
CA ASN A 142 -6.90 -15.41 -17.45
C ASN A 142 -5.47 -15.12 -16.99
N TYR A 143 -5.28 -14.39 -15.88
CA TYR A 143 -3.98 -14.26 -15.23
C TYR A 143 -4.06 -14.78 -13.81
N ALA A 144 -2.96 -15.35 -13.33
CA ALA A 144 -2.82 -15.79 -11.96
C ALA A 144 -1.47 -15.36 -11.40
N GLU A 145 -1.40 -15.21 -10.08
CA GLU A 145 -0.15 -14.84 -9.43
C GLU A 145 0.86 -15.98 -9.54
N LYS A 146 2.05 -15.67 -10.06
CA LYS A 146 3.22 -16.52 -10.12
C LYS A 146 4.44 -15.67 -9.83
N ASN A 147 5.24 -16.07 -8.83
CA ASN A 147 6.44 -15.36 -8.40
C ASN A 147 6.21 -13.86 -8.13
N GLY A 148 5.05 -13.50 -7.56
CA GLY A 148 4.70 -12.12 -7.22
C GLY A 148 4.36 -11.22 -8.40
N LYS A 149 4.08 -11.78 -9.58
CA LYS A 149 3.54 -11.09 -10.77
C LYS A 149 2.34 -11.84 -11.34
N CYS A 150 1.52 -11.15 -12.12
CA CYS A 150 0.42 -11.77 -12.83
C CYS A 150 0.91 -12.34 -14.16
N GLU A 151 0.91 -13.67 -14.27
CA GLU A 151 1.27 -14.41 -15.48
C GLU A 151 0.04 -15.06 -16.11
N TYR A 152 0.08 -15.25 -17.42
CA TYR A 152 -1.06 -15.78 -18.18
C TYR A 152 -1.38 -17.22 -17.77
N CYS A 153 -2.55 -17.38 -17.15
CA CYS A 153 -3.08 -18.63 -16.64
C CYS A 153 -4.45 -18.89 -17.26
N SER A 154 -4.46 -19.60 -18.37
CA SER A 154 -5.68 -20.14 -18.98
C SER A 154 -5.59 -21.65 -19.09
N CYS A 155 -6.69 -22.32 -18.74
CA CYS A 155 -6.89 -23.77 -18.79
C CYS A 155 -7.81 -24.18 -19.95
N GLY A 156 -8.09 -23.26 -20.89
CA GLY A 156 -9.02 -23.48 -21.98
C GLY A 156 -10.49 -23.34 -21.59
N GLU A 157 -11.36 -23.68 -22.53
CA GLU A 157 -12.81 -23.71 -22.34
C GLU A 157 -13.17 -24.73 -21.24
N ASN A 158 -14.30 -24.51 -20.58
CA ASN A 158 -14.78 -25.36 -19.48
C ASN A 158 -13.92 -25.35 -18.21
N SER A 159 -12.99 -24.40 -18.08
CA SER A 159 -12.33 -24.10 -16.80
C SER A 159 -13.12 -23.08 -15.98
N LYS A 160 -13.16 -23.28 -14.66
CA LYS A 160 -13.75 -22.36 -13.67
C LYS A 160 -12.70 -21.39 -13.12
N SER A 161 -11.48 -21.87 -12.90
CA SER A 161 -10.35 -21.04 -12.42
C SER A 161 -9.01 -21.69 -12.76
N CYS A 162 -7.98 -20.87 -12.87
CA CYS A 162 -6.59 -21.27 -13.06
C CYS A 162 -5.74 -20.66 -11.94
N ARG A 163 -4.81 -21.44 -11.39
CA ARG A 163 -3.77 -20.96 -10.47
C ARG A 163 -2.46 -21.68 -10.75
N TYR A 164 -1.36 -21.23 -10.14
CA TYR A 164 -0.09 -21.95 -10.17
C TYR A 164 0.17 -22.67 -8.85
N ASN A 165 0.75 -23.87 -8.94
CA ASN A 165 1.27 -24.58 -7.78
C ASN A 165 2.68 -24.06 -7.39
N LEU A 166 3.26 -24.63 -6.34
CA LEU A 166 4.60 -24.26 -5.86
C LEU A 166 5.73 -24.58 -6.85
N LEU A 167 5.49 -25.47 -7.81
CA LEU A 167 6.43 -25.81 -8.89
C LEU A 167 6.25 -24.88 -10.11
N GLY A 168 5.25 -23.98 -10.09
CA GLY A 168 4.94 -23.06 -11.17
C GLY A 168 4.16 -23.69 -12.33
N GLU A 169 3.57 -24.86 -12.12
CA GLU A 169 2.70 -25.55 -13.06
C GLU A 169 1.25 -25.08 -12.88
N LYS A 170 0.45 -25.11 -13.95
CA LYS A 170 -0.97 -24.73 -13.90
C LYS A 170 -1.76 -25.78 -13.11
N GLU A 171 -2.59 -25.33 -12.19
CA GLU A 171 -3.67 -26.08 -11.57
C GLU A 171 -5.01 -25.49 -12.01
N CYS A 172 -5.82 -26.33 -12.64
CA CYS A 172 -7.06 -25.99 -13.28
C CYS A 172 -8.23 -26.56 -12.50
N ASN A 173 -9.17 -25.70 -12.10
CA ASN A 173 -10.47 -26.15 -11.62
C ASN A 173 -11.40 -26.30 -12.83
N CYS A 174 -11.69 -27.53 -13.25
CA CYS A 174 -12.49 -27.80 -14.43
C CYS A 174 -14.00 -27.91 -14.12
N SER A 175 -14.83 -27.73 -15.14
CA SER A 175 -16.27 -27.93 -15.06
C SER A 175 -16.62 -29.40 -14.92
N SER A 176 -17.84 -29.69 -14.47
CA SER A 176 -18.33 -31.07 -14.39
C SER A 176 -18.24 -31.74 -15.77
N ALA A 177 -17.71 -32.97 -15.82
CA ALA A 177 -17.34 -33.74 -17.02
C ALA A 177 -15.96 -33.44 -17.65
N TYR A 178 -15.20 -32.48 -17.12
CA TYR A 178 -13.83 -32.19 -17.58
C TYR A 178 -12.83 -32.46 -16.46
N ALA A 179 -11.61 -32.85 -16.83
CA ALA A 179 -10.50 -33.02 -15.90
C ALA A 179 -9.24 -32.38 -16.46
N GLN A 180 -8.33 -32.01 -15.55
CA GLN A 180 -7.06 -31.42 -15.94
C GLN A 180 -6.17 -32.47 -16.62
N ASN A 181 -5.68 -32.15 -17.81
CA ASN A 181 -4.62 -32.87 -18.50
C ASN A 181 -3.62 -31.86 -19.09
N ARG A 182 -2.31 -32.07 -18.84
CA ARG A 182 -1.22 -31.17 -19.30
C ARG A 182 -1.48 -29.65 -19.11
N GLY A 183 -2.20 -29.27 -18.06
CA GLY A 183 -2.50 -27.87 -17.74
C GLY A 183 -3.70 -27.27 -18.48
N TYR A 184 -4.56 -28.10 -19.08
CA TYR A 184 -5.82 -27.72 -19.72
C TYR A 184 -6.97 -28.60 -19.24
N CYS A 185 -8.20 -28.11 -19.34
CA CYS A 185 -9.39 -28.91 -19.06
C CYS A 185 -9.79 -29.68 -20.33
N GLU A 186 -9.65 -31.00 -20.28
CA GLU A 186 -10.03 -31.90 -21.37
C GLU A 186 -11.28 -32.69 -21.01
N ASP A 187 -12.07 -33.10 -22.02
CA ASP A 187 -13.26 -33.91 -21.80
C ASP A 187 -12.89 -35.22 -21.10
N CYS A 188 -13.55 -35.46 -19.98
CA CYS A 188 -13.30 -36.58 -19.10
C CYS A 188 -14.66 -37.12 -18.61
N ASN A 189 -15.63 -37.23 -19.50
CA ASN A 189 -16.98 -37.62 -19.10
C ASN A 189 -17.08 -39.12 -18.83
N CYS A 190 -17.12 -39.54 -17.56
CA CYS A 190 -17.31 -40.94 -17.16
C CYS A 190 -18.77 -41.28 -16.81
N GLY A 191 -19.72 -40.40 -17.14
CA GLY A 191 -21.11 -40.53 -16.73
C GLY A 191 -21.34 -40.21 -15.24
N PRO A 192 -22.60 -40.26 -14.77
CA PRO A 192 -22.96 -39.83 -13.41
C PRO A 192 -22.47 -40.77 -12.29
N TYR A 193 -22.00 -41.96 -12.67
CA TYR A 193 -21.59 -43.01 -11.74
C TYR A 193 -20.07 -43.16 -11.60
N GLY A 194 -19.28 -42.25 -12.18
CA GLY A 194 -17.82 -42.28 -12.06
C GLY A 194 -17.19 -40.90 -11.90
N SER A 195 -16.02 -40.85 -11.27
CA SER A 195 -15.10 -39.72 -11.36
C SER A 195 -14.06 -39.97 -12.45
N CYS A 196 -13.43 -38.91 -12.94
CA CYS A 196 -12.47 -39.01 -14.04
C CYS A 196 -11.16 -38.30 -13.73
N SER A 197 -10.05 -38.90 -14.17
CA SER A 197 -8.70 -38.31 -14.12
C SER A 197 -7.89 -38.74 -15.34
N PHE A 198 -6.81 -38.02 -15.64
CA PHE A 198 -5.84 -38.42 -16.65
C PHE A 198 -4.58 -38.98 -15.99
N GLU A 199 -4.13 -40.14 -16.46
CA GLU A 199 -2.84 -40.73 -16.12
C GLU A 199 -2.06 -40.96 -17.41
N TYR A 200 -0.90 -40.31 -17.56
CA TYR A 200 -0.08 -40.39 -18.78
C TYR A 200 -0.89 -40.12 -20.07
N ASP A 201 -1.73 -39.07 -20.06
CA ASP A 201 -2.65 -38.68 -21.15
C ASP A 201 -3.74 -39.69 -21.50
N ARG A 202 -3.93 -40.72 -20.66
CA ARG A 202 -5.04 -41.66 -20.81
C ARG A 202 -6.14 -41.31 -19.80
N LYS A 203 -7.34 -41.12 -20.33
CA LYS A 203 -8.57 -40.99 -19.53
C LYS A 203 -8.76 -42.24 -18.66
N ARG A 204 -8.99 -42.04 -17.36
CA ARG A 204 -9.28 -43.09 -16.39
C ARG A 204 -10.58 -42.79 -15.66
N CYS A 205 -11.53 -43.73 -15.72
CA CYS A 205 -12.79 -43.64 -15.01
C CYS A 205 -12.73 -44.44 -13.71
N ASN A 206 -13.01 -43.79 -12.58
CA ASN A 206 -13.15 -44.45 -11.29
C ASN A 206 -14.64 -44.59 -11.00
N CYS A 207 -15.20 -45.75 -11.31
CA CYS A 207 -16.61 -46.03 -11.08
C CYS A 207 -16.92 -46.23 -9.60
N LYS A 208 -18.12 -45.79 -9.18
CA LYS A 208 -18.68 -46.14 -7.87
C LYS A 208 -18.80 -47.66 -7.74
N SER A 209 -18.81 -48.17 -6.52
CA SER A 209 -18.79 -49.62 -6.22
C SER A 209 -19.89 -50.46 -6.89
N PHE A 210 -21.03 -49.85 -7.23
CA PHE A 210 -22.16 -50.50 -7.88
C PHE A 210 -22.21 -50.31 -9.40
N ALA A 211 -21.24 -49.59 -9.99
CA ALA A 211 -21.14 -49.34 -11.42
C ALA A 211 -19.89 -50.00 -11.98
N VAL A 212 -19.96 -50.38 -13.25
CA VAL A 212 -18.85 -50.98 -13.99
C VAL A 212 -18.48 -50.07 -15.16
N GLU A 213 -17.19 -50.03 -15.48
CA GLU A 213 -16.72 -49.30 -16.65
C GLU A 213 -17.03 -50.10 -17.92
N MET A 214 -17.81 -49.52 -18.84
CA MET A 214 -18.08 -50.06 -20.16
C MET A 214 -17.83 -48.97 -21.21
N ASN A 215 -16.93 -49.22 -22.16
CA ASN A 215 -16.56 -48.28 -23.23
C ASN A 215 -16.14 -46.89 -22.73
N GLY A 216 -15.42 -46.81 -21.59
CA GLY A 216 -14.91 -45.54 -21.05
C GLY A 216 -15.97 -44.68 -20.34
N VAL A 217 -17.09 -45.28 -19.92
CA VAL A 217 -18.15 -44.68 -19.12
C VAL A 217 -18.59 -45.65 -18.03
N CYS A 218 -18.94 -45.15 -16.85
CA CYS A 218 -19.44 -45.95 -15.74
C CYS A 218 -20.96 -46.15 -15.86
N VAL A 219 -21.40 -47.40 -15.94
CA VAL A 219 -22.81 -47.79 -16.07
C VAL A 219 -23.21 -48.76 -14.96
N VAL A 220 -24.47 -48.73 -14.55
CA VAL A 220 -25.03 -49.72 -13.63
C VAL A 220 -25.55 -50.88 -14.47
N MET A 221 -25.14 -52.11 -14.16
CA MET A 221 -25.75 -53.29 -14.78
C MET A 221 -27.08 -53.54 -14.08
N GLU A 222 -28.19 -53.21 -14.75
CA GLU A 222 -29.48 -53.71 -14.30
C GLU A 222 -29.46 -55.23 -14.39
N SER A 223 -29.65 -55.90 -13.24
CA SER A 223 -29.93 -57.32 -13.24
C SER A 223 -31.23 -57.51 -13.99
N THR A 224 -31.16 -58.01 -15.23
CA THR A 224 -32.30 -58.71 -15.82
C THR A 224 -32.62 -59.82 -14.84
N THR A 225 -33.65 -59.64 -14.03
CA THR A 225 -34.31 -60.76 -13.35
C THR A 225 -34.65 -61.73 -14.47
N LEU A 226 -34.04 -62.91 -14.39
CA LEU A 226 -34.33 -64.03 -15.25
C LEU A 226 -35.75 -64.51 -14.87
N GLU A 227 -36.78 -63.74 -15.18
CA GLU A 227 -38.12 -64.29 -15.31
C GLU A 227 -38.10 -65.15 -16.57
N GLY A 228 -38.30 -66.45 -16.36
CA GLY A 228 -38.08 -67.48 -17.35
C GLY A 228 -38.67 -67.14 -18.71
N SER A 229 -37.80 -66.99 -19.69
CA SER A 229 -38.18 -67.11 -21.09
C SER A 229 -38.57 -68.56 -21.36
N THR A 230 -39.87 -68.85 -21.36
CA THR A 230 -40.40 -69.68 -22.44
C THR A 230 -40.49 -68.80 -23.68
N SER A 231 -39.70 -69.21 -24.68
CA SER A 231 -39.67 -68.86 -26.09
C SER A 231 -40.64 -67.78 -26.62
N ALA A 232 -40.10 -66.73 -27.22
CA ALA A 232 -40.22 -66.48 -28.67
C ALA A 232 -39.48 -65.19 -29.09
N MET A 233 -38.76 -65.31 -30.21
CA MET A 233 -38.17 -64.21 -31.00
C MET A 233 -39.19 -63.10 -31.27
N THR A 234 -38.83 -61.81 -31.11
CA THR A 234 -39.16 -60.76 -32.10
C THR A 234 -38.31 -59.48 -31.88
N THR A 235 -37.51 -59.15 -32.90
CA THR A 235 -37.08 -57.82 -33.40
C THR A 235 -36.41 -56.78 -32.49
N ALA A 236 -35.19 -56.42 -32.90
CA ALA A 236 -34.53 -55.16 -32.62
C ALA A 236 -35.33 -53.94 -33.14
N LEU A 237 -35.30 -52.84 -32.38
CA LEU A 237 -35.70 -51.51 -32.83
C LEU A 237 -34.54 -50.53 -32.55
N PRO A 238 -34.06 -49.78 -33.56
CA PRO A 238 -33.03 -48.77 -33.36
C PRO A 238 -33.69 -47.44 -32.99
N LEU A 239 -33.23 -46.79 -31.92
CA LEU A 239 -33.54 -45.39 -31.65
C LEU A 239 -32.51 -44.51 -32.36
N THR A 240 -32.86 -44.07 -33.55
CA THR A 240 -32.27 -42.91 -34.21
C THR A 240 -32.79 -41.64 -33.54
N THR A 241 -31.89 -40.74 -33.12
CA THR A 241 -32.21 -39.31 -33.07
C THR A 241 -30.98 -38.55 -33.54
N GLN A 242 -31.20 -37.80 -34.63
CA GLN A 242 -30.20 -37.09 -35.42
C GLN A 242 -29.71 -35.84 -34.68
N CYS A 243 -28.39 -35.61 -34.66
CA CYS A 243 -27.84 -34.26 -34.59
C CYS A 243 -27.89 -33.66 -36.00
N LYS A 244 -28.58 -32.53 -36.16
CA LYS A 244 -28.50 -31.65 -37.32
C LYS A 244 -27.95 -30.30 -36.88
N PHE A 245 -26.92 -29.86 -37.61
CA PHE A 245 -26.37 -28.52 -37.63
C PHE A 245 -27.39 -27.51 -38.17
#